data_AF-A0A944NHB4-F1
#
_entry.id   AF-A0A944NHB4-F1
#
_cell.length_a   1.000
_cell.length_b   1.000
_cell.length_c   1.000
_cell.angle_alpha   90.00
_cell.angle_beta   90.00
_cell.angle_gamma   90.00
#
_symmetry.space_group_name_H-M   'P 1'
#
loop_
_entity.id
_entity.type
_entity.pdbx_description
1 polymer ?
#
loop_
_entity_poly.entity_id
_entity_poly.type
_entity_poly.pdbx_seq_one_letter_code
_entity_poly.pdbx_strand_id
1 'polypeptide(L)'
;MGYTTISFDAWEFSKIESTDYFFSYYNKPYSLTERLNKFEALSIKTTSISFILALFPKISDLVLPILNQPNLIERDVTLYNLDSLEDSISISGPKFVFAHIVSPHRPFVFGANGEYLHQTPDFYNGYTMAIDYLNFRILHLIQKILNNSPNEPIIIIQSDHGGEIPYFGREGRIANQTLYIYQTEGGKLFILRSPPLILSE
;
A
#
# COMPACT_ATOMS: atom_id res chain seq x y z
N MET A 1 -6.42 23.32 14.76
CA MET A 1 -5.00 23.40 14.37
C MET A 1 -5.00 23.74 12.89
N GLY A 2 -4.27 24.77 12.44
CA GLY A 2 -4.40 25.29 11.06
C GLY A 2 -3.84 24.41 9.95
N TYR A 3 -3.74 23.10 10.17
CA TYR A 3 -3.23 22.13 9.20
C TYR A 3 -4.39 21.50 8.44
N THR A 4 -4.21 21.30 7.14
CA THR A 4 -5.02 20.37 6.36
C THR A 4 -4.57 18.95 6.68
N THR A 5 -5.49 18.11 7.14
CA THR A 5 -5.24 16.71 7.47
C THR A 5 -5.53 15.81 6.28
N ILE A 6 -4.61 14.88 6.00
CA ILE A 6 -4.68 14.00 4.84
C ILE A 6 -4.39 12.57 5.29
N SER A 7 -5.23 11.62 4.86
CA SER A 7 -5.05 10.20 5.12
C SER A 7 -5.46 9.35 3.91
N PHE A 8 -5.08 8.08 3.96
CA PHE A 8 -5.28 7.11 2.89
C PHE A 8 -5.93 5.86 3.44
N ASP A 9 -6.48 5.05 2.53
CA ASP A 9 -6.98 3.73 2.84
C ASP A 9 -5.89 2.85 3.45
N ALA A 10 -6.25 2.02 4.41
CA ALA A 10 -5.33 1.12 5.08
C ALA A 10 -6.13 0.02 5.78
N TRP A 11 -5.49 -0.73 6.68
CA TRP A 11 -6.22 -1.60 7.58
C TRP A 11 -7.16 -0.82 8.49
N GLU A 12 -8.27 -1.45 8.87
CA GLU A 12 -9.37 -0.84 9.65
C GLU A 12 -8.91 -0.13 10.92
N PHE A 13 -7.91 -0.68 11.64
CA PHE A 13 -7.41 -0.08 12.87
C PHE A 13 -6.47 1.12 12.64
N SER A 14 -6.00 1.30 11.42
CA SER A 14 -4.99 2.29 11.04
C SER A 14 -5.52 3.36 10.09
N LYS A 15 -6.73 3.20 9.54
CA LYS A 15 -7.36 4.22 8.71
C LYS A 15 -7.91 5.35 9.57
N ILE A 16 -7.85 6.58 9.07
CA ILE A 16 -8.39 7.76 9.72
C ILE A 16 -9.31 8.46 8.73
N GLU A 17 -10.59 8.09 8.71
CA GLU A 17 -11.56 8.62 7.71
C GLU A 17 -12.01 10.07 8.01
N SER A 18 -11.79 10.55 9.24
CA SER A 18 -12.25 11.86 9.70
C SER A 18 -11.31 13.01 9.35
N THR A 19 -10.44 12.85 8.35
CA THR A 19 -9.51 13.89 7.87
C THR A 19 -10.19 14.82 6.87
N ASP A 20 -9.57 15.97 6.60
CA ASP A 20 -10.06 16.91 5.57
C ASP A 20 -10.03 16.27 4.17
N TYR A 21 -9.01 15.44 3.91
CA TYR A 21 -8.89 14.63 2.70
C TYR A 21 -8.62 13.16 3.04
N PHE A 22 -9.57 12.29 2.69
CA PHE A 22 -9.42 10.84 2.77
C PHE A 22 -9.40 10.22 1.38
N PHE A 23 -8.25 9.67 0.98
CA PHE A 23 -8.08 8.98 -0.29
C PHE A 23 -8.34 7.48 -0.12
N SER A 24 -9.45 6.99 -0.70
CA SER A 24 -9.77 5.56 -0.71
C SER A 24 -9.84 5.00 -2.12
N TYR A 25 -9.19 3.86 -2.33
CA TYR A 25 -9.28 3.11 -3.60
C TYR A 25 -10.73 2.75 -3.92
N TYR A 26 -11.53 2.46 -2.88
CA TYR A 26 -12.92 2.04 -3.00
C TYR A 26 -13.89 3.18 -3.33
N ASN A 27 -13.46 4.45 -3.28
CA ASN A 27 -14.29 5.61 -3.63
C ASN A 27 -14.25 5.97 -5.12
N LYS A 28 -13.44 5.28 -5.95
CA LYS A 28 -13.36 5.55 -7.40
C LYS A 28 -14.65 5.16 -8.12
N PRO A 29 -15.11 5.95 -9.13
CA PRO A 29 -16.23 5.56 -9.98
C PRO A 29 -15.86 4.30 -10.78
N TYR A 30 -16.46 3.17 -10.41
CA TYR A 30 -16.12 1.82 -10.85
C TYR A 30 -16.20 1.59 -12.37
N SER A 31 -15.21 0.88 -12.94
CA SER A 31 -15.43 0.01 -14.10
C SER A 31 -15.95 -1.38 -13.65
N LEU A 32 -16.66 -2.11 -14.52
CA LEU A 32 -17.27 -3.42 -14.20
C LEU A 32 -16.23 -4.47 -13.72
N THR A 33 -14.98 -4.32 -14.15
CA THR A 33 -13.83 -5.17 -13.82
C THR A 33 -13.24 -4.91 -12.45
N GLU A 34 -13.40 -3.71 -11.89
CA GLU A 34 -12.89 -3.32 -10.57
C GLU A 34 -13.87 -3.65 -9.43
N ARG A 35 -15.01 -4.28 -9.76
CA ARG A 35 -16.09 -4.59 -8.81
C ARG A 35 -15.97 -5.94 -8.11
N LEU A 36 -15.24 -6.91 -8.67
CA LEU A 36 -15.23 -8.26 -8.12
C LEU A 36 -14.30 -8.34 -6.92
N ASN A 37 -14.87 -8.38 -5.72
CA ASN A 37 -14.10 -8.67 -4.51
C ASN A 37 -13.74 -10.17 -4.42
N LYS A 38 -12.86 -10.53 -3.47
CA LYS A 38 -12.42 -11.93 -3.26
C LYS A 38 -13.59 -12.92 -3.09
N PHE A 39 -14.66 -12.51 -2.41
CA PHE A 39 -15.83 -13.34 -2.18
C PHE A 39 -16.62 -13.58 -3.48
N GLU A 40 -16.83 -12.53 -4.28
CA GLU A 40 -17.54 -12.64 -5.57
C GLU A 40 -16.72 -13.41 -6.59
N ALA A 41 -15.41 -13.16 -6.64
CA ALA A 41 -14.50 -13.92 -7.49
C ALA A 41 -14.51 -15.42 -7.13
N LEU A 42 -14.47 -15.74 -5.83
CA LEU A 42 -14.58 -17.11 -5.35
C LEU A 42 -15.95 -17.71 -5.67
N SER A 43 -17.03 -16.95 -5.48
CA SER A 43 -18.41 -17.39 -5.76
C SER A 43 -18.58 -17.69 -7.25
N ILE A 44 -18.07 -16.84 -8.14
CA ILE A 44 -18.09 -17.07 -9.59
C ILE A 44 -17.29 -18.33 -9.92
N LYS A 45 -16.09 -18.48 -9.35
CA LYS A 45 -15.18 -19.61 -9.63
C LYS A 45 -15.70 -20.95 -9.12
N THR A 46 -16.46 -20.98 -8.03
CA THR A 46 -16.95 -22.21 -7.39
C THR A 46 -18.38 -22.59 -7.76
N THR A 47 -19.10 -21.73 -8.49
CA THR A 47 -20.47 -21.99 -8.94
C THR A 47 -20.55 -22.24 -10.44
N SER A 48 -21.74 -22.64 -10.91
CA SER A 48 -22.04 -22.80 -12.34
C SER A 48 -21.91 -21.51 -13.15
N ILE A 49 -21.75 -20.34 -12.52
CA ILE A 49 -21.51 -19.06 -13.21
C ILE A 49 -20.20 -19.15 -14.01
N SER A 50 -19.15 -19.79 -13.50
CA SER A 50 -17.90 -20.02 -14.24
C SER A 50 -18.14 -20.75 -15.57
N PHE A 51 -19.02 -21.77 -15.57
CA PHE A 51 -19.40 -22.49 -16.79
C PHE A 51 -20.17 -21.59 -17.76
N ILE A 52 -21.10 -20.77 -17.27
CA ILE A 52 -21.83 -19.81 -18.09
C ILE A 52 -20.88 -18.80 -18.72
N LEU A 53 -19.91 -18.26 -17.97
CA LEU A 53 -18.91 -17.32 -18.47
C LEU A 53 -18.02 -17.94 -19.56
N ALA A 54 -17.70 -19.23 -19.45
CA ALA A 54 -16.93 -19.95 -20.47
C ALA A 54 -17.66 -20.06 -21.83
N LEU A 55 -19.00 -19.95 -21.84
CA LEU A 55 -19.79 -19.94 -23.09
C LEU A 55 -19.73 -18.59 -23.83
N PHE A 56 -19.22 -17.52 -23.18
CA PHE A 56 -19.15 -16.17 -23.74
C PHE A 56 -17.70 -15.65 -23.74
N PRO A 57 -16.89 -15.95 -24.78
CA PRO A 57 -15.45 -15.69 -24.79
C PRO A 57 -15.06 -14.24 -24.48
N LYS A 58 -15.77 -13.25 -25.06
CA LYS A 58 -15.51 -11.82 -24.81
C LYS A 58 -15.68 -11.40 -23.35
N ILE A 59 -16.62 -12.01 -22.63
CA ILE A 59 -16.84 -11.74 -21.21
C ILE A 59 -15.82 -12.54 -20.39
N SER A 60 -15.54 -13.77 -20.80
CA SER A 60 -14.52 -14.64 -20.20
C SER A 60 -13.14 -13.96 -20.19
N ASP A 61 -12.70 -13.41 -21.31
CA ASP A 61 -11.39 -12.73 -21.45
C ASP A 61 -11.29 -11.50 -20.54
N LEU A 62 -12.41 -10.84 -20.26
CA LEU A 62 -12.48 -9.69 -19.36
C LEU A 62 -12.45 -10.10 -17.88
N VAL A 63 -13.10 -11.20 -17.53
CA VAL A 63 -13.36 -11.60 -16.14
C VAL A 63 -12.31 -12.58 -15.61
N LEU A 64 -11.83 -13.52 -16.42
CA LEU A 64 -10.88 -14.55 -16.02
C LEU A 64 -9.56 -14.00 -15.45
N PRO A 65 -8.96 -12.91 -15.97
CA PRO A 65 -7.77 -12.34 -15.36
C PRO A 65 -7.99 -11.92 -13.91
N ILE A 66 -9.16 -11.37 -13.58
CA ILE A 66 -9.51 -10.93 -12.23
C ILE A 66 -9.75 -12.14 -11.32
N LEU A 67 -10.48 -13.15 -11.80
CA LEU A 67 -10.75 -14.38 -11.05
C LEU A 67 -9.47 -15.18 -10.72
N ASN A 68 -8.44 -15.06 -11.55
CA ASN A 68 -7.19 -15.80 -11.41
C ASN A 68 -6.09 -15.02 -10.70
N GLN A 69 -6.35 -13.77 -10.32
CA GLN A 69 -5.38 -12.93 -9.64
C GLN A 69 -5.94 -12.47 -8.30
N PRO A 70 -6.00 -13.38 -7.30
CA PRO A 70 -6.74 -13.16 -6.05
C PRO A 70 -6.21 -11.99 -5.23
N ASN A 71 -4.99 -11.52 -5.52
CA ASN A 71 -4.31 -10.48 -4.76
C ASN A 71 -4.12 -9.17 -5.53
N LEU A 72 -4.82 -8.98 -6.66
CA LEU A 72 -4.75 -7.73 -7.42
C LEU A 72 -5.20 -6.53 -6.61
N ILE A 73 -6.24 -6.70 -5.79
CA ILE A 73 -6.80 -5.61 -5.00
C ILE A 73 -5.75 -5.06 -4.03
N GLU A 74 -5.00 -5.92 -3.33
CA GLU A 74 -3.93 -5.49 -2.42
C GLU A 74 -2.84 -4.70 -3.13
N ARG A 75 -2.48 -5.13 -4.35
CA ARG A 75 -1.53 -4.39 -5.20
C ARG A 75 -2.09 -3.03 -5.58
N ASP A 76 -3.32 -3.00 -6.08
CA ASP A 76 -3.91 -1.78 -6.63
C ASP A 76 -4.23 -0.75 -5.54
N VAL A 77 -4.63 -1.20 -4.34
CA VAL A 77 -4.76 -0.34 -3.16
C VAL A 77 -3.40 0.26 -2.78
N THR A 78 -2.34 -0.55 -2.76
CA THR A 78 -0.98 -0.06 -2.45
C THR A 78 -0.51 0.98 -3.47
N LEU A 79 -0.68 0.69 -4.77
CA LEU A 79 -0.31 1.63 -5.83
C LEU A 79 -1.13 2.91 -5.75
N TYR A 80 -2.44 2.78 -5.56
CA TYR A 80 -3.32 3.92 -5.40
C TYR A 80 -2.91 4.81 -4.23
N ASN A 81 -2.56 4.23 -3.09
CA ASN A 81 -2.09 5.00 -1.94
C ASN A 81 -0.78 5.74 -2.23
N LEU A 82 0.18 5.08 -2.89
CA LEU A 82 1.45 5.71 -3.27
C LEU A 82 1.25 6.84 -4.28
N ASP A 83 0.36 6.65 -5.25
CA ASP A 83 0.04 7.65 -6.28
C ASP A 83 -0.73 8.83 -5.66
N SER A 84 -1.75 8.55 -4.84
CA SER A 84 -2.54 9.58 -4.15
C SER A 84 -1.68 10.39 -3.16
N LEU A 85 -0.71 9.75 -2.53
CA LEU A 85 0.23 10.42 -1.65
C LEU A 85 1.12 11.40 -2.43
N GLU A 86 1.52 11.04 -3.64
CA GLU A 86 2.19 11.96 -4.56
C GLU A 86 1.27 13.11 -4.99
N ASP A 87 0.03 12.82 -5.37
CA ASP A 87 -0.97 13.83 -5.77
C ASP A 87 -1.24 14.84 -4.64
N SER A 88 -1.22 14.38 -3.38
CA SER A 88 -1.43 15.20 -2.19
C SER A 88 -0.37 16.30 -1.99
N ILE A 89 0.79 16.21 -2.67
CA ILE A 89 1.82 17.25 -2.69
C ILE A 89 1.23 18.57 -3.22
N SER A 90 0.32 18.50 -4.19
CA SER A 90 -0.31 19.68 -4.81
C SER A 90 -1.33 20.41 -3.93
N ILE A 91 -1.81 19.77 -2.85
CA ILE A 91 -2.76 20.40 -1.91
C ILE A 91 -2.06 21.56 -1.20
N SER A 92 -2.65 22.74 -1.28
CA SER A 92 -2.05 23.97 -0.76
C SER A 92 -2.18 24.10 0.75
N GLY A 93 -1.24 24.83 1.35
CA GLY A 93 -1.24 25.14 2.78
C GLY A 93 -0.48 24.11 3.64
N PRO A 94 -0.29 24.42 4.93
CA PRO A 94 0.37 23.50 5.86
C PRO A 94 -0.47 22.23 6.01
N LYS A 95 0.20 21.08 5.91
CA LYS A 95 -0.44 19.76 5.88
C LYS A 95 0.12 18.81 6.93
N PHE A 96 -0.75 17.96 7.43
CA PHE A 96 -0.42 16.79 8.25
C PHE A 96 -0.89 15.57 7.47
N VAL A 97 0.06 14.73 7.06
CA VAL A 97 -0.21 13.57 6.21
C VAL A 97 0.12 12.30 6.97
N PHE A 98 -0.85 11.40 7.04
CA PHE A 98 -0.71 10.08 7.62
C PHE A 98 -0.97 9.02 6.55
N ALA A 99 0.05 8.24 6.19
CA ALA A 99 -0.06 7.15 5.24
C ALA A 99 0.43 5.84 5.84
N HIS A 100 -0.46 4.85 5.94
CA HIS A 100 -0.07 3.48 6.29
C HIS A 100 -0.04 2.63 5.02
N ILE A 101 1.18 2.30 4.56
CA ILE A 101 1.39 1.41 3.43
C ILE A 101 1.47 -0.01 3.98
N VAL A 102 0.40 -0.77 3.73
CA VAL A 102 0.24 -2.17 4.19
C VAL A 102 1.32 -3.09 3.60
N SER A 103 1.78 -2.81 2.38
CA SER A 103 2.90 -3.53 1.77
C SER A 103 4.20 -3.28 2.57
N PRO A 104 5.07 -4.29 2.80
CA PRO A 104 5.12 -5.59 2.12
C PRO A 104 4.40 -6.73 2.88
N HIS A 105 3.35 -6.47 3.66
CA HIS A 105 2.56 -7.57 4.23
C HIS A 105 2.10 -8.53 3.13
N ARG A 106 2.12 -9.83 3.41
CA ARG A 106 1.62 -10.85 2.49
C ARG A 106 0.14 -10.59 2.15
N PRO A 107 -0.33 -10.97 0.96
CA PRO A 107 0.38 -11.66 -0.11
C PRO A 107 1.45 -10.79 -0.80
N PHE A 108 2.59 -11.38 -1.18
CA PHE A 108 3.62 -10.67 -1.94
C PHE A 108 3.20 -10.53 -3.40
N VAL A 109 2.88 -9.30 -3.80
CA VAL A 109 2.28 -8.98 -5.10
C VAL A 109 3.21 -8.15 -6.00
N PHE A 110 4.33 -7.69 -5.47
CA PHE A 110 5.32 -6.86 -6.19
C PHE A 110 6.61 -7.65 -6.41
N GLY A 111 7.05 -7.71 -7.66
CA GLY A 111 8.43 -8.01 -8.00
C GLY A 111 9.34 -6.80 -7.77
N ALA A 112 10.65 -6.98 -7.92
CA ALA A 112 11.65 -5.97 -7.56
C ALA A 112 11.51 -4.65 -8.33
N ASN A 113 10.88 -4.68 -9.53
CA ASN A 113 10.65 -3.49 -10.35
C ASN A 113 9.17 -3.07 -10.37
N GLY A 114 8.32 -3.66 -9.51
CA GLY A 114 6.89 -3.34 -9.41
C GLY A 114 5.98 -4.14 -10.34
N GLU A 115 6.54 -5.11 -11.07
CA GLU A 115 5.77 -6.08 -11.84
C GLU A 115 4.86 -6.91 -10.92
N TYR A 116 3.69 -7.30 -11.43
CA TYR A 116 2.77 -8.14 -10.68
C TYR A 116 3.27 -9.58 -10.62
N LEU A 117 3.33 -10.15 -9.42
CA LEU A 117 3.65 -11.57 -9.23
C LEU A 117 2.37 -12.41 -9.30
N HIS A 118 2.20 -13.15 -10.39
CA HIS A 118 1.05 -14.06 -10.58
C HIS A 118 1.03 -15.23 -9.59
N GLN A 119 2.20 -15.63 -9.09
CA GLN A 119 2.35 -16.66 -8.09
C GLN A 119 3.01 -16.05 -6.86
N THR A 120 2.50 -16.36 -5.68
CA THR A 120 3.11 -15.88 -4.44
C THR A 120 4.48 -16.57 -4.30
N PRO A 121 5.59 -15.82 -4.33
CA PRO A 121 6.91 -16.37 -4.09
C PRO A 121 7.02 -16.91 -2.66
N ASP A 122 8.11 -17.62 -2.36
CA ASP A 122 8.46 -17.88 -0.97
C ASP A 122 8.63 -16.57 -0.20
N PHE A 123 8.51 -16.67 1.12
CA PHE A 123 8.44 -15.51 1.97
C PHE A 123 9.65 -14.57 1.83
N TYR A 124 10.86 -15.13 1.80
CA TYR A 124 12.09 -14.34 1.78
C TYR A 124 12.23 -13.56 0.48
N ASN A 125 12.05 -14.25 -0.66
CA ASN A 125 12.14 -13.62 -1.97
C ASN A 125 11.01 -12.60 -2.17
N GLY A 126 9.77 -12.96 -1.83
CA GLY A 126 8.62 -12.08 -1.95
C GLY A 126 8.75 -10.79 -1.15
N TYR A 127 9.18 -10.92 0.10
CA TYR A 127 9.41 -9.77 0.96
C TYR A 127 10.51 -8.86 0.42
N THR A 128 11.66 -9.44 0.02
CA THR A 128 12.82 -8.65 -0.47
C THR A 128 12.47 -7.89 -1.75
N MET A 129 11.83 -8.55 -2.71
CA MET A 129 11.38 -7.92 -3.95
C MET A 129 10.38 -6.78 -3.69
N ALA A 130 9.42 -6.98 -2.79
CA ALA A 130 8.47 -5.94 -2.44
C ALA A 130 9.16 -4.74 -1.76
N ILE A 131 10.13 -5.00 -0.88
CA ILE A 131 10.93 -3.95 -0.24
C ILE A 131 11.75 -3.16 -1.26
N ASP A 132 12.37 -3.82 -2.25
CA ASP A 132 13.15 -3.14 -3.29
C ASP A 132 12.26 -2.14 -4.06
N TYR A 133 11.08 -2.58 -4.48
CA TYR A 133 10.13 -1.72 -5.19
C TYR A 133 9.59 -0.58 -4.30
N LEU A 134 9.18 -0.89 -3.07
CA LEU A 134 8.66 0.12 -2.14
C LEU A 134 9.70 1.19 -1.79
N ASN A 135 10.94 0.78 -1.54
CA ASN A 135 12.04 1.70 -1.28
C ASN A 135 12.26 2.63 -2.48
N PHE A 136 12.27 2.09 -3.70
CA PHE A 136 12.35 2.92 -4.91
C PHE A 136 11.22 3.96 -4.97
N ARG A 137 9.96 3.53 -4.76
CA ARG A 137 8.79 4.41 -4.79
C ARG A 137 8.85 5.50 -3.72
N ILE A 138 9.21 5.15 -2.50
CA ILE A 138 9.24 6.07 -1.36
C ILE A 138 10.39 7.04 -1.45
N LEU A 139 11.59 6.61 -1.84
CA LEU A 139 12.71 7.53 -2.05
C LEU A 139 12.38 8.57 -3.13
N HIS A 140 11.75 8.16 -4.22
CA HIS A 140 11.30 9.06 -5.27
C HIS A 140 10.21 10.03 -4.78
N LEU A 141 9.23 9.54 -4.01
CA LEU A 141 8.20 10.37 -3.39
C LEU A 141 8.80 11.40 -2.42
N ILE A 142 9.73 11.00 -1.54
CA ILE A 142 10.43 11.91 -0.62
C ILE A 142 11.15 12.99 -1.42
N GLN A 143 11.85 12.62 -2.50
CA GLN A 143 12.53 13.60 -3.35
C GLN A 143 11.53 14.60 -3.95
N LYS A 144 10.36 14.14 -4.39
CA LYS A 144 9.28 15.02 -4.88
C LYS A 144 8.75 15.94 -3.78
N ILE A 145 8.52 15.43 -2.57
CA ILE A 145 8.07 16.23 -1.43
C ILE A 145 9.11 17.33 -1.13
N LEU A 146 10.39 16.96 -0.99
CA LEU A 146 11.47 17.91 -0.70
C LEU A 146 11.61 18.99 -1.79
N ASN A 147 11.44 18.62 -3.06
CA ASN A 147 11.59 19.55 -4.18
C ASN A 147 10.40 20.51 -4.37
N ASN A 148 9.21 20.13 -3.90
CA ASN A 148 7.98 20.92 -4.10
C ASN A 148 7.46 21.58 -2.82
N SER A 149 8.13 21.37 -1.69
CA SER A 149 7.70 21.91 -0.41
C SER A 149 8.26 23.31 -0.19
N PRO A 150 7.42 24.36 -0.02
CA PRO A 150 7.90 25.73 0.20
C PRO A 150 8.61 25.90 1.55
N ASN A 151 8.27 25.07 2.54
CA ASN A 151 8.94 24.98 3.84
C ASN A 151 9.57 23.60 4.01
N GLU A 152 10.68 23.49 4.73
CA GLU A 152 11.31 22.19 4.99
C GLU A 152 10.35 21.24 5.76
N PRO A 153 9.96 20.10 5.16
CA PRO A 153 9.05 19.17 5.80
C PRO A 153 9.78 18.29 6.82
N ILE A 154 9.07 17.91 7.89
CA ILE A 154 9.45 16.81 8.77
C ILE A 154 8.82 15.53 8.21
N ILE A 155 9.64 14.53 7.97
CA ILE A 155 9.22 13.24 7.43
C ILE A 155 9.64 12.17 8.43
N ILE A 156 8.70 11.33 8.85
CA ILE A 156 8.89 10.19 9.75
C ILE A 156 8.47 8.91 9.03
N ILE A 157 9.39 7.98 8.88
CA ILE A 157 9.11 6.64 8.33
C ILE A 157 9.36 5.62 9.43
N GLN A 158 8.39 4.75 9.67
CA GLN A 158 8.41 3.76 10.73
C GLN A 158 7.69 2.47 10.30
N SER A 159 8.02 1.34 10.94
CA SER A 159 7.17 0.15 10.91
C SER A 159 6.01 0.27 11.88
N ASP A 160 4.86 -0.31 11.55
CA ASP A 160 3.78 -0.51 12.53
C ASP A 160 4.09 -1.71 13.45
N HIS A 161 4.73 -2.77 12.92
CA HIS A 161 5.17 -3.93 13.70
C HIS A 161 6.50 -4.56 13.23
N GLY A 162 7.01 -5.53 14.00
CA GLY A 162 8.21 -6.29 13.64
C GLY A 162 7.94 -7.37 12.58
N GLY A 163 8.99 -7.89 11.94
CA GLY A 163 8.89 -8.99 10.96
C GLY A 163 8.30 -10.28 11.54
N GLU A 164 7.66 -11.11 10.71
CA GLU A 164 7.20 -12.44 11.13
C GLU A 164 8.42 -13.31 11.55
N ILE A 165 8.53 -13.57 12.86
CA ILE A 165 9.69 -14.19 13.53
C ILE A 165 10.17 -15.53 12.90
N PRO A 166 9.31 -16.44 12.39
CA PRO A 166 9.78 -17.70 11.83
C PRO A 166 10.70 -17.54 10.61
N TYR A 167 10.66 -16.41 9.92
CA TYR A 167 11.31 -16.22 8.62
C TYR A 167 12.55 -15.35 8.65
N PHE A 168 12.75 -14.55 9.71
CA PHE A 168 13.88 -13.63 9.77
C PHE A 168 14.83 -13.83 10.97
N GLY A 169 14.52 -14.75 11.88
CA GLY A 169 15.27 -14.87 13.15
C GLY A 169 15.21 -13.59 13.99
N ARG A 170 16.11 -13.44 14.96
CA ARG A 170 16.20 -12.23 15.83
C ARG A 170 16.57 -10.94 15.06
N GLU A 171 16.92 -11.04 13.77
CA GLU A 171 17.27 -9.91 12.91
C GLU A 171 16.14 -9.47 11.96
N GLY A 172 14.91 -9.96 12.15
CA GLY A 172 13.74 -9.53 11.37
C GLY A 172 13.47 -8.05 11.44
N ARG A 173 13.85 -7.33 10.39
CA ARG A 173 13.63 -5.90 10.25
C ARG A 173 12.30 -5.66 9.52
N ILE A 174 11.50 -4.78 10.12
CA ILE A 174 10.39 -3.99 9.55
C ILE A 174 9.30 -4.81 8.85
N ALA A 175 8.16 -4.99 9.48
CA ALA A 175 6.95 -5.33 8.73
C ALA A 175 6.09 -4.07 8.57
N ASN A 176 5.80 -3.76 7.31
CA ASN A 176 5.01 -2.62 6.81
C ASN A 176 5.63 -1.25 7.07
N GLN A 177 5.21 -0.26 6.28
CA GLN A 177 5.77 1.09 6.32
C GLN A 177 4.66 2.10 6.59
N THR A 178 4.73 2.71 7.77
CA THR A 178 3.96 3.88 8.15
C THR A 178 4.80 5.12 7.90
N LEU A 179 4.26 6.05 7.13
CA LEU A 179 4.89 7.33 6.80
C LEU A 179 4.02 8.47 7.36
N TYR A 180 4.64 9.30 8.19
CA TYR A 180 4.07 10.55 8.69
C TYR A 180 4.83 11.72 8.06
N ILE A 181 4.11 12.69 7.50
CA ILE A 181 4.71 13.93 6.97
C ILE A 181 4.06 15.11 7.68
N TYR A 182 4.90 15.98 8.24
CA TYR A 182 4.52 17.25 8.85
C TYR A 182 5.24 18.36 8.13
N GLN A 183 4.63 19.52 7.99
CA GLN A 183 5.30 20.70 7.46
C GLN A 183 5.31 21.81 8.51
N THR A 184 6.45 22.01 9.18
CA THR A 184 6.62 23.09 10.17
C THR A 184 7.64 24.12 9.66
N GLU A 185 7.71 25.29 10.29
CA GLU A 185 8.84 26.21 10.10
C GLU A 185 10.11 25.57 10.70
N GLY A 186 10.99 25.00 9.86
CA GLY A 186 12.32 24.49 10.25
C GLY A 186 12.49 22.96 10.37
N GLY A 187 11.98 22.17 9.41
CA GLY A 187 11.96 20.71 9.48
C GLY A 187 13.31 19.98 9.48
N LYS A 188 13.30 18.69 9.84
CA LYS A 188 14.40 17.72 9.73
C LYS A 188 13.81 16.35 9.35
N LEU A 189 14.54 15.54 8.58
CA LEU A 189 14.17 14.15 8.28
C LEU A 189 14.51 13.23 9.46
N PHE A 190 13.54 12.45 9.96
CA PHE A 190 13.74 11.45 10.99
C PHE A 190 13.34 10.06 10.47
N ILE A 191 14.31 9.17 10.30
CA ILE A 191 14.03 7.76 9.97
C ILE A 191 14.04 6.97 11.27
N LEU A 192 12.87 6.55 11.76
CA LEU A 192 12.74 5.75 12.98
C LEU A 192 12.70 4.27 12.59
N ARG A 193 13.78 3.54 12.89
CA ARG A 193 13.82 2.09 12.73
C ARG A 193 13.15 1.44 13.94
N SER A 194 12.21 0.51 13.71
CA SER A 194 11.70 -0.32 14.80
C SER A 194 12.87 -1.09 15.44
N PRO A 195 13.00 -1.07 16.78
CA PRO A 195 13.99 -1.88 17.46
C PRO A 195 13.70 -3.37 17.22
N PRO A 196 14.74 -4.24 17.16
CA PRO A 196 14.50 -5.67 17.14
C PRO A 196 13.66 -6.07 18.36
N LEU A 197 12.71 -6.98 18.16
CA LEU A 197 11.88 -7.53 19.24
C LEU A 197 12.79 -8.34 20.18
N ILE A 198 13.19 -7.75 21.31
CA ILE A 198 13.88 -8.46 22.38
C ILE A 198 12.82 -9.13 23.23
N LEU A 199 12.56 -10.42 22.99
CA LEU A 199 11.81 -11.25 23.95
C LEU A 199 12.76 -11.55 25.11
N SER A 200 12.43 -11.08 26.31
CA SER A 200 13.10 -11.50 27.54
C SER A 200 12.87 -13.00 27.75
N GLU A 201 13.95 -13.73 28.01
CA GLU A 201 13.94 -15.16 28.39
C GLU A 201 13.13 -15.43 29.66
#